data_AF-A0A370HUU1-F1
#
_entry.id   AF-A0A370HUU1-F1
#
_cell.length_a   1.000
_cell.length_b   1.000
_cell.length_c   1.000
_cell.angle_alpha   90.00
_cell.angle_beta   90.00
_cell.angle_gamma   90.00
#
_symmetry.space_group_name_H-M   'P 1'
#
loop_
_entity.id
_entity.type
_entity.pdbx_description
1 polymer ?
#
loop_
_entity_poly.entity_id
_entity_poly.type
_entity_poly.pdbx_seq_one_letter_code
_entity_poly.pdbx_strand_id
1 'polypeptide(L)'
;MPLTQAPIVEWPPELRHLLDGASIAANAEGRRYCRLDVDVDDETLLLIHEFEARVRHRQVRLRPHSETECVVGEMNPVIGLGAPADPTRHIGRIRISFHDIQGDDCIDRPSRG
;
A
#
# COMPACT_ATOMS: atom_id res chain seq x y z
N MET A 1 -11.38 26.55 -11.97
CA MET A 1 -10.79 25.40 -12.71
C MET A 1 -11.07 24.16 -11.90
N PRO A 2 -11.57 23.05 -12.47
CA PRO A 2 -11.72 21.83 -11.69
C PRO A 2 -10.30 21.41 -11.27
N LEU A 3 -10.10 21.11 -9.99
CA LEU A 3 -8.87 20.51 -9.50
C LEU A 3 -8.74 19.19 -10.26
N THR A 4 -7.82 19.13 -11.22
CA THR A 4 -7.40 17.88 -11.86
C THR A 4 -7.03 16.94 -10.72
N GLN A 5 -7.85 15.92 -10.46
CA GLN A 5 -7.53 14.92 -9.45
C GLN A 5 -6.13 14.39 -9.77
N ALA A 6 -5.24 14.41 -8.77
CA ALA A 6 -3.90 13.87 -8.95
C ALA A 6 -4.05 12.42 -9.46
N PRO A 7 -3.24 12.00 -10.45
CA PRO A 7 -3.42 10.70 -11.06
C PRO A 7 -3.26 9.60 -10.00
N ILE A 8 -4.19 8.64 -10.00
CA ILE A 8 -4.09 7.44 -9.18
C ILE A 8 -2.82 6.68 -9.62
N VAL A 9 -1.98 6.34 -8.65
CA VAL A 9 -0.73 5.62 -8.87
C VAL A 9 -0.92 4.14 -8.54
N GLU A 10 -0.46 3.25 -9.39
CA GLU A 10 -0.48 1.81 -9.08
C GLU A 10 0.53 1.47 -7.98
N TRP A 11 0.15 0.56 -7.08
CA TRP A 11 1.11 -0.10 -6.21
C TRP A 11 2.20 -0.80 -7.04
N PRO A 12 3.49 -0.70 -6.68
CA PRO A 12 4.55 -1.26 -7.50
C PRO A 12 4.43 -2.79 -7.60
N PRO A 13 4.58 -3.38 -8.80
CA PRO A 13 4.50 -4.82 -8.98
C PRO A 13 5.56 -5.57 -8.16
N GLU A 14 6.74 -4.97 -7.96
CA GLU A 14 7.84 -5.52 -7.15
C GLU A 14 7.42 -5.70 -5.68
N LEU A 15 6.56 -4.80 -5.18
CA LEU A 15 6.08 -4.79 -3.80
C LEU A 15 4.73 -5.50 -3.63
N ARG A 16 4.18 -6.11 -4.69
CA ARG A 16 2.82 -6.70 -4.66
C ARG A 16 2.68 -7.77 -3.59
N HIS A 17 3.72 -8.58 -3.38
CA HIS A 17 3.77 -9.64 -2.38
C HIS A 17 3.55 -9.12 -0.94
N LEU A 18 3.87 -7.85 -0.64
CA LEU A 18 3.64 -7.27 0.68
C LEU A 18 2.15 -7.15 0.99
N LEU A 19 1.30 -6.99 -0.02
CA LEU A 19 -0.15 -6.86 0.14
C LEU A 19 -0.85 -8.18 0.50
N ASP A 20 -0.15 -9.32 0.53
CA ASP A 20 -0.74 -10.61 0.91
C ASP A 20 -1.22 -10.63 2.36
N GLY A 21 -0.56 -9.85 3.24
CA GLY A 21 -0.96 -9.65 4.64
C GLY A 21 -1.87 -8.45 4.88
N ALA A 22 -2.31 -7.75 3.81
CA ALA A 22 -3.11 -6.56 3.94
C ALA A 22 -4.55 -6.89 4.36
N SER A 23 -5.04 -6.24 5.40
CA SER A 23 -6.44 -6.30 5.82
C SER A 23 -7.08 -4.93 5.70
N ILE A 24 -8.28 -4.88 5.13
CA ILE A 24 -9.14 -3.70 5.13
C ILE A 24 -10.07 -3.79 6.34
N ALA A 25 -10.05 -2.75 7.16
CA ALA A 25 -10.92 -2.60 8.31
C ALA A 25 -11.66 -1.26 8.24
N ALA A 26 -12.76 -1.15 8.99
CA ALA A 26 -13.46 0.10 9.19
C ALA A 26 -13.21 0.61 10.62
N ASN A 27 -13.01 1.91 10.78
CA ASN A 27 -12.96 2.53 12.11
C ASN A 27 -14.38 2.76 12.66
N ALA A 28 -14.48 3.31 13.88
CA ALA A 28 -15.76 3.59 14.53
C ALA A 28 -16.67 4.57 13.76
N GLU A 29 -16.10 5.36 12.85
CA GLU A 29 -16.82 6.30 11.98
C GLU A 29 -17.22 5.67 10.63
N GLY A 30 -16.94 4.38 10.42
CA GLY A 30 -17.18 3.68 9.16
C GLY A 30 -16.16 4.00 8.06
N ARG A 31 -15.10 4.77 8.35
CA ARG A 31 -14.03 5.02 7.38
C ARG A 31 -13.14 3.80 7.25
N ARG A 32 -12.93 3.37 6.02
CA ARG A 32 -12.08 2.22 5.71
C ARG A 32 -10.61 2.62 5.71
N TYR A 33 -9.78 1.73 6.23
CA TYR A 33 -8.34 1.85 6.22
C TYR A 33 -7.72 0.48 5.94
N CYS A 34 -6.50 0.50 5.42
CA CYS A 34 -5.70 -0.70 5.21
C CYS A 34 -4.44 -0.60 6.07
N ARG A 35 -4.06 -1.70 6.73
CA ARG A 35 -2.83 -1.76 7.52
C ARG A 35 -2.20 -3.13 7.40
N LEU A 36 -0.88 -3.13 7.30
CA LEU A 36 -0.04 -4.32 7.35
C LEU A 36 1.28 -3.99 8.07
N ASP A 37 1.72 -4.94 8.88
CA ASP A 37 3.01 -4.90 9.57
C ASP A 37 3.87 -6.00 8.94
N VAL A 38 4.94 -5.64 8.24
CA VAL A 38 5.75 -6.56 7.43
C VAL A 38 7.22 -6.49 7.82
N ASP A 39 7.91 -7.62 7.70
CA ASP A 39 9.36 -7.64 7.76
C ASP A 39 9.91 -7.47 6.33
N VAL A 40 10.88 -6.57 6.16
CA VAL A 40 11.47 -6.22 4.87
C VAL A 40 13.00 -6.20 4.95
N ASP A 41 13.66 -6.62 3.88
CA ASP A 41 15.09 -6.39 3.70
C ASP A 41 15.39 -4.94 3.28
N ASP A 42 16.68 -4.59 3.24
CA ASP A 42 17.14 -3.24 2.94
C ASP A 42 16.71 -2.76 1.54
N GLU A 43 16.70 -3.65 0.55
CA GLU A 43 16.31 -3.33 -0.83
C GLU A 43 14.81 -3.03 -0.92
N THR A 44 13.99 -3.87 -0.31
CA THR A 44 12.54 -3.68 -0.23
C THR A 44 12.20 -2.41 0.54
N LEU A 45 12.91 -2.12 1.64
CA LEU A 45 12.74 -0.89 2.41
C LEU A 45 13.08 0.36 1.58
N LEU A 46 14.16 0.32 0.79
CA LEU A 46 14.52 1.41 -0.12
C LEU A 46 13.42 1.67 -1.15
N LEU A 47 12.93 0.62 -1.82
CA LEU A 47 11.87 0.71 -2.82
C LEU A 47 10.58 1.31 -2.23
N ILE A 48 10.24 0.94 -1.00
CA ILE A 48 9.09 1.48 -0.28
C ILE A 48 9.24 2.97 -0.03
N HIS A 49 10.39 3.44 0.45
CA HIS A 49 10.60 4.88 0.70
C HIS A 49 10.63 5.70 -0.59
N GLU A 50 11.23 5.18 -1.66
CA GLU A 50 11.19 5.83 -2.98
C GLU A 50 9.75 5.94 -3.50
N PHE A 51 8.97 4.88 -3.31
CA PHE A 51 7.55 4.90 -3.65
C PHE A 51 6.77 5.91 -2.81
N GLU A 52 6.93 5.91 -1.49
CA GLU A 52 6.29 6.84 -0.56
C GLU A 52 6.53 8.30 -0.98
N ALA A 53 7.79 8.65 -1.26
CA ALA A 53 8.17 9.99 -1.71
C ALA A 53 7.46 10.38 -3.02
N ARG A 54 7.27 9.42 -3.94
CA ARG A 54 6.61 9.63 -5.24
C ARG A 54 5.09 9.79 -5.13
N VAL A 55 4.46 9.11 -4.18
CA VAL A 55 2.98 9.07 -4.03
C VAL A 55 2.45 10.05 -2.99
N ARG A 56 3.31 10.88 -2.41
CA ARG A 56 2.89 11.91 -1.45
C ARG A 56 1.76 12.76 -2.01
N HIS A 57 0.65 12.84 -1.27
CA HIS A 57 -0.59 13.53 -1.66
C HIS A 57 -1.28 12.96 -2.92
N ARG A 58 -1.10 11.67 -3.20
CA ARG A 58 -1.76 10.95 -4.31
C ARG A 58 -2.46 9.71 -3.78
N GLN A 59 -3.53 9.34 -4.47
CA GLN A 59 -4.19 8.06 -4.25
C GLN A 59 -3.37 6.93 -4.89
N VAL A 60 -3.31 5.82 -4.18
CA VAL A 60 -2.63 4.60 -4.59
C VAL A 60 -3.66 3.50 -4.79
N ARG A 61 -3.64 2.85 -5.96
CA ARG A 61 -4.44 1.67 -6.25
C ARG A 61 -3.75 0.43 -5.69
N LEU A 62 -4.47 -0.29 -4.85
CA LEU A 62 -4.06 -1.53 -4.21
C LEU A 62 -4.90 -2.68 -4.75
N ARG A 63 -4.27 -3.86 -4.77
CA ARG A 63 -4.93 -5.14 -5.06
C ARG A 63 -4.65 -6.11 -3.92
N PRO A 64 -5.29 -5.92 -2.74
CA PRO A 64 -5.14 -6.84 -1.61
C PRO A 64 -5.61 -8.23 -2.00
N HIS A 65 -4.93 -9.29 -1.54
CA HIS A 65 -5.32 -10.65 -1.88
C HIS A 65 -6.71 -11.04 -1.34
N SER A 66 -7.16 -10.38 -0.27
CA SER A 66 -8.45 -10.63 0.36
C SER A 66 -9.65 -10.01 -0.35
N GLU A 67 -9.43 -9.17 -1.38
CA GLU A 67 -10.49 -8.42 -2.06
C GLU A 67 -10.62 -8.87 -3.52
N THR A 68 -11.85 -8.99 -4.00
CA THR A 68 -12.15 -9.26 -5.42
C THR A 68 -12.03 -8.02 -6.30
N GLU A 69 -12.04 -6.83 -5.68
CA GLU A 69 -12.00 -5.53 -6.33
C GLU A 69 -10.74 -4.75 -5.93
N CYS A 70 -10.36 -3.80 -6.77
CA CYS A 70 -9.28 -2.88 -6.46
C CYS A 70 -9.78 -1.90 -5.40
N VAL A 71 -8.85 -1.40 -4.60
CA VAL A 71 -9.15 -0.27 -3.71
C VAL A 71 -8.17 0.85 -3.94
N VAL A 72 -8.62 2.07 -3.72
CA VAL A 72 -7.76 3.25 -3.77
C VAL A 72 -7.73 3.93 -2.40
N GLY A 73 -6.57 4.42 -1.99
CA GLY A 73 -6.42 5.14 -0.73
C GLY A 73 -5.13 5.94 -0.71
N GLU A 74 -4.97 6.77 0.31
CA GLU A 74 -3.76 7.57 0.48
C GLU A 74 -2.78 6.87 1.42
N MET A 75 -1.52 6.76 1.00
CA MET A 75 -0.47 6.12 1.78
C MET A 75 -0.06 7.02 2.95
N ASN A 76 -0.09 6.47 4.16
CA ASN A 76 0.51 7.10 5.32
C ASN A 76 2.04 6.95 5.29
N PRO A 77 2.78 7.80 6.02
CA PRO A 77 4.21 7.61 6.20
C PRO A 77 4.55 6.22 6.74
N VAL A 78 5.65 5.65 6.24
CA VAL A 78 6.12 4.35 6.69
C VAL A 78 6.67 4.47 8.10
N ILE A 79 6.23 3.58 9.00
CA ILE A 79 6.64 3.60 10.40
C ILE A 79 7.51 2.39 10.70
N GLY A 80 8.73 2.62 11.18
CA GLY A 80 9.57 1.56 11.74
C GLY A 80 8.98 1.02 13.04
N LEU A 81 8.80 -0.30 13.13
CA LEU A 81 8.32 -0.99 14.32
C LEU A 81 9.46 -1.56 15.17
N GLY A 82 10.71 -1.40 14.72
CA GLY A 82 11.90 -1.88 15.42
C GLY A 82 12.21 -3.32 15.03
N ALA A 83 12.22 -4.21 16.02
CA ALA A 83 12.73 -5.57 15.84
C ALA A 83 11.87 -6.41 14.86
N PRO A 84 12.51 -7.22 13.99
CA PRO A 84 11.83 -8.15 13.11
C PRO A 84 11.03 -9.20 13.89
N ALA A 85 10.00 -9.77 13.25
CA ALA A 85 9.29 -10.91 13.85
C ALA A 85 10.20 -12.14 13.97
N ASP A 86 11.15 -12.30 13.05
CA ASP A 86 12.22 -13.29 13.11
C ASP A 86 13.58 -12.62 13.43
N PRO A 87 14.11 -12.77 14.66
CA PRO A 87 15.39 -12.16 15.06
C PRO A 87 16.61 -12.79 14.38
N THR A 88 16.46 -13.91 13.67
CA THR A 88 17.56 -14.57 12.95
C THR A 88 17.80 -13.97 11.56
N ARG A 89 16.88 -13.13 11.08
CA ARG A 89 16.96 -12.46 9.80
C ARG A 89 17.33 -10.99 10.01
N HIS A 90 18.30 -10.49 9.24
CA HIS A 90 18.66 -9.08 9.21
C HIS A 90 17.62 -8.29 8.40
N ILE A 91 16.39 -8.25 8.89
CA ILE A 91 15.24 -7.59 8.26
C ILE A 91 14.68 -6.55 9.24
N GLY A 92 14.22 -5.42 8.70
CA GLY A 92 13.54 -4.39 9.48
C GLY A 92 12.03 -4.66 9.51
N ARG A 93 11.39 -4.44 10.66
CA ARG A 93 9.92 -4.47 10.72
C ARG A 93 9.34 -3.10 10.51
N ILE A 94 8.41 -2.96 9.59
CA ILE A 94 7.74 -1.70 9.27
C ILE A 94 6.23 -1.86 9.26
N ARG A 95 5.53 -0.73 9.37
CA ARG A 95 4.11 -0.61 9.11
C ARG A 95 3.87 0.18 7.84
N ILE A 96 3.10 -0.41 6.95
CA ILE A 96 2.51 0.25 5.79
C ILE A 96 1.02 0.40 6.09
N SER A 97 0.47 1.57 5.80
CA SER A 97 -0.96 1.80 5.99
C SER A 97 -1.51 2.83 5.03
N PHE A 98 -2.81 2.71 4.77
CA PHE A 98 -3.56 3.58 3.88
C PHE A 98 -4.83 4.04 4.56
N HIS A 99 -5.19 5.29 4.31
CA HIS A 99 -6.44 5.89 4.79
C HIS A 99 -7.33 6.28 3.61
N ASP A 100 -8.58 6.65 3.93
CA ASP A 100 -9.60 7.04 2.96
C ASP A 100 -9.82 6.01 1.85
N ILE A 101 -9.87 4.73 2.25
CA ILE A 101 -10.01 3.60 1.33
C ILE A 101 -11.39 3.60 0.66
N GLN A 102 -11.37 3.64 -0.67
CA GLN A 102 -12.53 3.61 -1.56
C GLN A 102 -12.44 2.39 -2.48
N GLY A 103 -13.61 1.87 -2.91
CA GLY A 103 -13.66 0.79 -3.89
C GLY A 103 -13.36 1.37 -5.26
N ASP A 104 -12.70 0.59 -6.10
CA ASP A 104 -12.31 1.02 -7.44
C ASP A 104 -12.31 -0.17 -8.40
N ASP A 105 -12.66 0.09 -9.65
CA ASP A 105 -12.65 -0.96 -10.66
C ASP A 105 -11.21 -1.31 -11.03
N CYS A 106 -10.85 -2.60 -10.91
CA CYS A 106 -9.61 -3.08 -11.49
C CYS A 106 -9.70 -3.01 -13.01
N ILE A 107 -9.29 -1.90 -13.61
CA ILE A 107 -8.99 -1.89 -15.04
C ILE A 107 -7.71 -2.68 -15.22
N ASP A 108 -7.83 -3.99 -15.45
CA ASP A 108 -6.76 -4.74 -16.08
C ASP A 108 -6.51 -4.07 -17.43
N ARG A 109 -5.38 -3.36 -17.54
CA ARG A 109 -4.91 -2.92 -18.84
C ARG A 109 -4.85 -4.17 -19.71
N PRO A 110 -5.59 -4.24 -20.84
CA PRO A 110 -5.43 -5.37 -21.73
C PRO A 110 -3.96 -5.39 -22.14
N SER A 111 -3.32 -6.54 -21.90
CA SER A 111 -2.05 -6.89 -22.52
C SER A 111 -2.17 -6.55 -24.00
N ARG A 112 -1.38 -5.57 -24.46
CA ARG A 112 -1.24 -5.33 -25.89
C ARG A 112 -0.73 -6.64 -26.48
N GLY A 113 -1.54 -7.26 -27.32
CA GLY A 113 -1.17 -8.41 -28.14
C GLY A 113 -0.12 -8.08 -29.18
#